data_AF-A0A2G6PPX7-F1
#
_entry.id   AF-A0A2G6PPX7-F1
#
_cell.length_a   1.000
_cell.length_b   1.000
_cell.length_c   1.000
_cell.angle_alpha   90.00
_cell.angle_beta   90.00
_cell.angle_gamma   90.00
#
_symmetry.space_group_name_H-M   'P 1'
#
loop_
_entity.id
_entity.type
_entity.pdbx_description
1 polymer ?
#
loop_
_entity_poly.entity_id
_entity_poly.type
_entity_poly.pdbx_seq_one_letter_code
_entity_poly.pdbx_strand_id
1 'polypeptide(L)'
;MIKEDENGYVTFWVPLYKKTVHDAFYPYMNGEQKEISLTHIPSDFYENDKFNISKLIENYKNYVKRRGFKPFMERDKDGNYKSIKESALIYSFETFITAIVQELKGKIYREADTGLGKSDMIINIDNQEYLIETKVYSGVSRFEDGKQQLAYYAESLQLEKAIYLVYMAKRARKPETVKDDKEKINKIEITTHLIEYDETKW
;
A
#
# COMPACT_ATOMS: atom_id res chain seq x y z
N MET A 1 -12.57 -22.58 -13.78
CA MET A 1 -11.13 -22.41 -13.49
C MET A 1 -10.69 -20.99 -13.84
N ILE A 2 -11.08 -20.50 -15.01
CA ILE A 2 -11.03 -19.10 -15.42
C ILE A 2 -12.48 -18.63 -15.68
N LYS A 3 -12.85 -17.41 -15.30
CA LYS A 3 -14.17 -16.80 -15.54
C LYS A 3 -14.02 -15.33 -15.90
N GLU A 4 -15.08 -14.70 -16.40
CA GLU A 4 -15.19 -13.25 -16.49
C GLU A 4 -15.78 -12.69 -15.18
N ASP A 5 -15.28 -11.55 -14.71
CA ASP A 5 -15.88 -10.79 -13.62
C ASP A 5 -17.04 -9.91 -14.13
N GLU A 6 -17.65 -9.15 -13.21
CA GLU A 6 -18.79 -8.27 -13.48
C GLU A 6 -18.50 -7.19 -14.53
N ASN A 7 -17.22 -6.93 -14.82
CA ASN A 7 -16.74 -5.96 -15.79
C ASN A 7 -16.15 -6.62 -17.04
N GLY A 8 -16.28 -7.95 -17.19
CA GLY A 8 -15.76 -8.71 -18.34
C GLY A 8 -14.26 -9.03 -18.27
N TYR A 9 -13.60 -8.84 -17.12
CA TYR A 9 -12.18 -9.20 -16.97
C TYR A 9 -12.00 -10.65 -16.60
N VAL A 10 -10.93 -11.26 -17.14
CA VAL A 10 -10.52 -12.61 -16.81
C VAL A 10 -10.10 -12.71 -15.33
N THR A 11 -10.80 -13.52 -14.55
CA THR A 11 -10.51 -13.83 -13.15
C THR A 11 -10.20 -15.31 -12.93
N PHE A 12 -9.27 -15.58 -12.01
CA PHE A 12 -8.89 -16.94 -11.61
C PHE A 12 -9.64 -17.31 -10.33
N TRP A 13 -10.48 -18.34 -10.41
CA TRP A 13 -11.31 -18.78 -9.28
C TRP A 13 -10.52 -19.52 -8.19
N VAL A 14 -9.34 -20.05 -8.53
CA VAL A 14 -8.52 -20.83 -7.61
C VAL A 14 -7.41 -19.93 -7.05
N PRO A 15 -7.35 -19.68 -5.72
CA PRO A 15 -6.33 -18.86 -5.09
C PRO A 15 -4.89 -19.24 -5.45
N LEU A 16 -4.60 -20.55 -5.52
CA LEU A 16 -3.27 -21.05 -5.88
C LEU A 16 -2.82 -20.61 -7.28
N TYR A 17 -3.73 -20.59 -8.27
CA TYR A 17 -3.41 -20.15 -9.63
C TYR A 17 -3.26 -18.63 -9.69
N LYS A 18 -4.12 -17.89 -8.98
CA LYS A 18 -3.97 -16.44 -8.85
C LYS A 18 -2.59 -16.09 -8.27
N LYS A 19 -2.16 -16.80 -7.21
CA LYS A 19 -0.82 -16.64 -6.62
C LYS A 19 0.30 -17.00 -7.61
N THR A 20 0.20 -18.15 -8.27
CA THR A 20 1.24 -18.61 -9.21
C THR A 20 1.40 -17.65 -10.40
N VAL A 21 0.29 -17.18 -10.97
CA VAL A 21 0.29 -16.21 -12.08
C VAL A 21 0.79 -14.84 -11.59
N HIS A 22 0.31 -14.40 -10.42
CA HIS A 22 0.82 -13.18 -9.80
C HIS A 22 2.33 -13.24 -9.63
N ASP A 23 2.88 -14.31 -9.05
CA ASP A 23 4.32 -14.46 -8.82
C ASP A 23 5.12 -14.60 -10.13
N ALA A 24 4.56 -15.28 -11.14
CA ALA A 24 5.21 -15.46 -12.44
C ALA A 24 5.26 -14.18 -13.29
N PHE A 25 4.23 -13.33 -13.19
CA PHE A 25 4.11 -12.08 -13.95
C PHE A 25 4.34 -10.83 -13.09
N TYR A 26 4.64 -10.99 -11.80
CA TYR A 26 5.08 -9.90 -10.95
C TYR A 26 6.33 -9.30 -11.61
N PRO A 27 6.40 -7.98 -11.83
CA PRO A 27 7.52 -7.38 -12.54
C PRO A 27 8.83 -7.84 -11.89
N TYR A 28 9.63 -8.59 -12.64
CA TYR A 28 10.97 -8.98 -12.24
C TYR A 28 11.75 -7.69 -11.93
N MET A 29 11.98 -7.48 -10.63
CA MET A 29 12.83 -6.50 -9.97
C MET A 29 13.28 -5.32 -10.86
N ASN A 30 12.59 -4.18 -10.76
CA ASN A 30 13.08 -2.89 -11.26
C ASN A 30 14.33 -2.37 -10.52
N GLY A 31 14.96 -3.19 -9.67
CA GLY A 31 16.10 -2.84 -8.83
C GLY A 31 15.76 -2.02 -7.59
N GLU A 32 14.52 -1.55 -7.44
CA GLU A 32 14.17 -0.61 -6.37
C GLU A 32 14.26 -1.23 -4.98
N GLN A 33 14.00 -2.54 -4.80
CA GLN A 33 14.20 -3.18 -3.49
C GLN A 33 15.65 -3.02 -3.01
N LYS A 34 16.63 -3.23 -3.89
CA LYS A 34 18.05 -3.05 -3.58
C LYS A 34 18.37 -1.58 -3.28
N GLU A 35 17.83 -0.64 -4.06
CA GLU A 35 18.01 0.79 -3.82
C GLU A 35 17.40 1.24 -2.48
N ILE A 36 16.22 0.73 -2.13
CA ILE A 36 15.54 1.01 -0.86
C ILE A 36 16.40 0.49 0.30
N SER A 37 16.87 -0.76 0.21
CA SER A 37 17.79 -1.36 1.18
C SER A 37 19.10 -0.59 1.36
N LEU A 38 19.64 -0.01 0.28
CA LEU A 38 20.88 0.77 0.35
C LEU A 38 20.68 2.18 0.94
N THR A 39 19.44 2.69 0.93
CA THR A 39 19.17 4.09 1.26
C THR A 39 18.38 4.28 2.56
N HIS A 40 17.99 3.19 3.23
CA HIS A 40 17.27 3.22 4.50
C HIS A 40 17.97 2.35 5.54
N ILE A 41 17.97 2.80 6.79
CA ILE A 41 18.57 2.06 7.89
C ILE A 41 17.45 1.52 8.77
N PRO A 42 17.37 0.20 9.03
CA PRO A 42 16.29 -0.41 9.81
C PRO A 42 16.06 0.22 11.19
N SER A 43 17.12 0.68 11.86
CA SER A 43 17.03 1.34 13.17
C SER A 43 16.25 2.66 13.16
N ASP A 44 16.16 3.32 12.01
CA ASP A 44 15.47 4.61 11.88
C ASP A 44 13.96 4.47 12.10
N PHE A 45 13.43 3.25 11.96
CA PHE A 45 12.03 2.93 12.18
C PHE A 45 11.69 2.62 13.64
N TYR A 46 12.66 2.70 14.55
CA TYR A 46 12.44 2.48 15.98
C TYR A 46 12.38 3.79 16.76
N GLU A 47 11.65 3.76 17.87
CA GLU A 47 11.62 4.81 18.88
C GLU A 47 11.43 4.17 20.25
N ASN A 48 12.33 4.44 21.19
CA ASN A 48 12.35 3.80 22.52
C ASN A 48 12.26 2.26 22.44
N ASP A 49 13.08 1.67 21.55
CA ASP A 49 13.14 0.22 21.28
C ASP A 49 11.81 -0.41 20.80
N LYS A 50 10.89 0.41 20.29
CA LYS A 50 9.64 -0.05 19.69
C LYS A 50 9.57 0.36 18.23
N PHE A 51 9.18 -0.59 17.38
CA PHE A 51 8.92 -0.30 15.98
C PHE A 51 7.82 0.75 15.86
N ASN A 52 8.07 1.79 15.05
CA ASN A 52 7.19 2.92 14.82
C ASN A 52 6.76 2.94 13.36
N ILE A 53 5.58 2.38 13.09
CA ILE A 53 5.01 2.33 11.74
C ILE A 53 4.84 3.72 11.12
N SER A 54 4.51 4.75 11.90
CA SER A 54 4.38 6.12 11.38
C SER A 54 5.71 6.66 10.84
N LYS A 55 6.85 6.32 11.45
CA LYS A 55 8.18 6.67 10.91
C LYS A 55 8.48 5.95 9.61
N LEU A 56 8.05 4.69 9.46
CA LEU A 56 8.17 3.95 8.21
C LEU A 56 7.36 4.62 7.10
N ILE A 57 6.10 4.99 7.37
CA ILE A 57 5.25 5.66 6.37
C ILE A 57 5.79 7.05 6.00
N GLU A 58 6.35 7.80 6.96
CA GLU A 58 6.97 9.10 6.65
C GLU A 58 8.23 8.93 5.79
N ASN A 59 9.04 7.90 6.04
CA ASN A 59 10.16 7.57 5.16
C ASN A 59 9.68 7.20 3.75
N TYR A 60 8.58 6.44 3.64
CA TYR A 60 7.97 6.16 2.36
C TYR A 60 7.51 7.43 1.64
N LYS A 61 6.87 8.38 2.33
CA LYS A 61 6.52 9.70 1.77
C LYS A 61 7.77 10.43 1.23
N ASN A 62 8.89 10.38 1.94
CA ASN A 62 10.14 10.99 1.52
C ASN A 62 10.77 10.27 0.32
N TYR A 63 10.73 8.94 0.30
CA TYR A 63 11.12 8.13 -0.85
C TYR A 63 10.32 8.53 -2.11
N VAL A 64 8.98 8.62 -2.00
CA VAL A 64 8.11 9.04 -3.11
C VAL A 64 8.43 10.47 -3.56
N LYS A 65 8.64 11.42 -2.64
CA LYS A 65 9.03 12.80 -2.99
C LYS A 65 10.35 12.86 -3.76
N ARG A 66 11.33 12.02 -3.41
CA ARG A 66 12.67 11.99 -4.01
C ARG A 66 12.71 11.25 -5.34
N ARG A 67 12.10 10.06 -5.40
CA ARG A 67 12.19 9.12 -6.54
C ARG A 67 11.04 9.27 -7.52
N GLY A 68 9.89 9.76 -7.06
CA GLY A 68 8.65 9.72 -7.80
C GLY A 68 8.23 8.28 -8.10
N PHE A 69 7.33 8.12 -9.08
CA PHE A 69 6.82 6.81 -9.50
C PHE A 69 7.46 6.30 -10.79
N LYS A 70 8.48 6.99 -11.34
CA LYS A 70 9.19 6.59 -12.56
C LYS A 70 9.59 5.11 -12.61
N PRO A 71 10.16 4.51 -11.54
CA PRO A 71 10.57 3.11 -11.57
C PRO A 71 9.39 2.13 -11.71
N PHE A 72 8.16 2.60 -11.46
CA PHE A 72 6.93 1.82 -11.46
C PHE A 72 6.02 2.15 -12.66
N MET A 73 6.42 3.08 -13.52
CA MET A 73 5.65 3.49 -14.69
C MET A 73 5.66 2.44 -15.79
N GLU A 74 4.56 2.40 -16.55
CA GLU A 74 4.52 1.63 -17.77
C GLU A 74 5.44 2.22 -18.82
N ARG A 75 6.10 1.32 -19.56
CA ARG A 75 6.90 1.67 -20.73
C ARG A 75 6.20 1.19 -21.98
N ASP A 76 6.31 1.97 -23.04
CA ASP A 76 5.94 1.50 -24.38
C ASP A 76 6.97 0.50 -24.92
N LYS A 77 6.70 -0.02 -26.12
CA LYS A 77 7.56 -0.98 -26.83
C LYS A 77 8.96 -0.43 -27.14
N ASP A 78 9.12 0.89 -27.15
CA ASP A 78 10.36 1.59 -27.47
C ASP A 78 11.10 2.00 -26.17
N GLY A 79 10.54 1.65 -25.00
CA GLY A 79 11.12 1.88 -23.68
C GLY A 79 10.79 3.25 -23.07
N ASN A 80 9.94 4.06 -23.70
CA ASN A 80 9.55 5.38 -23.20
C ASN A 80 8.45 5.27 -22.15
N TYR A 81 8.45 6.17 -21.17
CA TYR A 81 7.40 6.26 -20.16
C TYR A 81 6.06 6.64 -20.78
N LYS A 82 5.02 5.86 -20.48
CA LYS A 82 3.68 6.04 -21.04
C LYS A 82 2.70 6.63 -20.03
N SER A 83 2.53 5.96 -18.88
CA SER A 83 1.53 6.33 -17.88
C SER A 83 1.81 5.69 -16.52
N ILE A 84 1.28 6.30 -15.46
CA ILE A 84 1.20 5.69 -14.13
C ILE A 84 -0.16 5.00 -14.02
N LYS A 85 -0.18 3.68 -13.86
CA LYS A 85 -1.40 2.95 -13.48
C LYS A 85 -1.66 3.11 -11.99
N GLU A 86 -2.92 3.08 -11.56
CA GLU A 86 -3.26 3.05 -10.12
C GLU A 86 -2.56 1.90 -9.39
N SER A 87 -2.45 0.73 -10.05
CA SER A 87 -1.73 -0.42 -9.52
C SER A 87 -0.24 -0.16 -9.30
N ALA A 88 0.38 0.77 -10.04
CA ALA A 88 1.78 1.16 -9.85
C ALA A 88 2.00 1.94 -8.55
N LEU A 89 0.99 2.72 -8.12
CA LEU A 89 1.03 3.46 -6.86
C LEU A 89 1.07 2.47 -5.70
N ILE A 90 0.12 1.54 -5.66
CA ILE A 90 0.05 0.50 -4.64
C ILE A 90 1.32 -0.35 -4.65
N TYR A 91 1.74 -0.80 -5.84
CA TYR A 91 2.96 -1.60 -6.02
C TYR A 91 4.23 -0.90 -5.51
N SER A 92 4.32 0.43 -5.61
CA SER A 92 5.49 1.15 -5.09
C SER A 92 5.61 1.06 -3.56
N PHE A 93 4.49 1.14 -2.83
CA PHE A 93 4.51 0.93 -1.38
C PHE A 93 4.77 -0.53 -1.02
N GLU A 94 4.16 -1.48 -1.74
CA GLU A 94 4.46 -2.90 -1.55
C GLU A 94 5.95 -3.19 -1.74
N THR A 95 6.58 -2.59 -2.73
CA THR A 95 8.02 -2.75 -3.00
C THR A 95 8.84 -2.16 -1.86
N PHE A 96 8.49 -0.95 -1.42
CA PHE A 96 9.13 -0.27 -0.30
C PHE A 96 9.05 -1.07 0.99
N ILE A 97 7.84 -1.41 1.42
CA ILE A 97 7.60 -2.09 2.69
C ILE A 97 8.19 -3.50 2.69
N THR A 98 8.17 -4.21 1.55
CA THR A 98 8.79 -5.54 1.44
C THR A 98 10.29 -5.46 1.70
N ALA A 99 10.99 -4.49 1.11
CA ALA A 99 12.43 -4.32 1.33
C ALA A 99 12.73 -4.04 2.81
N ILE A 100 11.99 -3.12 3.44
CA ILE A 100 12.21 -2.76 4.85
C ILE A 100 11.85 -3.92 5.80
N VAL A 101 10.70 -4.57 5.62
CA VAL A 101 10.27 -5.67 6.49
C VAL A 101 11.23 -6.86 6.41
N GLN A 102 11.79 -7.14 5.22
CA GLN A 102 12.80 -8.19 5.07
C GLN A 102 14.08 -7.90 5.86
N GLU A 103 14.56 -6.66 5.86
CA GLU A 103 15.72 -6.25 6.67
C GLU A 103 15.45 -6.33 8.17
N LEU A 104 14.21 -6.01 8.57
CA LEU A 104 13.73 -6.12 9.94
C LEU A 104 13.42 -7.57 10.36
N LYS A 105 13.60 -8.55 9.46
CA LYS A 105 13.22 -9.97 9.68
C LYS A 105 11.75 -10.14 10.08
N GLY A 106 10.90 -9.19 9.69
CA GLY A 106 9.47 -9.25 9.90
C GLY A 106 8.79 -10.14 8.88
N LYS A 107 7.46 -10.20 8.96
CA LYS A 107 6.62 -11.00 8.06
C LYS A 107 5.57 -10.12 7.41
N ILE A 108 5.23 -10.43 6.17
CA ILE A 108 4.12 -9.80 5.44
C ILE A 108 3.12 -10.90 5.10
N TYR A 109 1.87 -10.66 5.47
CA TYR A 109 0.72 -11.50 5.13
C TYR A 109 -0.18 -10.70 4.18
N ARG A 110 -0.48 -11.30 3.02
CA ARG A 110 -1.43 -10.78 2.03
C ARG A 110 -2.57 -11.78 1.92
N GLU A 111 -3.81 -11.31 1.86
CA GLU A 111 -4.93 -12.23 1.69
C GLU A 111 -4.98 -12.80 0.27
N ALA A 112 -4.73 -14.11 0.15
CA ALA A 112 -5.10 -14.90 -1.02
C ALA A 112 -6.46 -15.63 -0.83
N ASP A 113 -7.07 -15.61 0.37
CA ASP A 113 -8.05 -16.63 0.77
C ASP A 113 -9.41 -16.16 1.32
N THR A 114 -9.79 -14.88 1.24
CA THR A 114 -11.18 -14.47 1.56
C THR A 114 -11.86 -13.78 0.37
N GLY A 115 -12.99 -14.34 -0.07
CA GLY A 115 -13.73 -13.93 -1.26
C GLY A 115 -14.55 -12.64 -1.10
N LEU A 116 -14.14 -11.71 -0.22
CA LEU A 116 -14.89 -10.50 0.11
C LEU A 116 -13.94 -9.29 0.21
N GLY A 117 -13.89 -8.48 -0.85
CA GLY A 117 -13.55 -7.04 -0.79
C GLY A 117 -12.16 -6.63 -0.26
N LYS A 118 -11.20 -6.50 -1.19
CA LYS A 118 -9.91 -5.77 -1.14
C LYS A 118 -9.63 -4.92 0.12
N SER A 119 -8.88 -5.48 1.08
CA SER A 119 -7.88 -4.70 1.82
C SER A 119 -6.53 -5.44 1.96
N ASP A 120 -5.43 -4.68 1.94
CA ASP A 120 -4.21 -5.05 1.19
C ASP A 120 -3.08 -5.78 1.95
N MET A 121 -2.85 -5.59 3.26
CA MET A 121 -1.64 -6.13 3.89
C MET A 121 -1.65 -6.11 5.43
N ILE A 122 -1.18 -7.20 6.05
CA ILE A 122 -0.78 -7.22 7.47
C ILE A 122 0.73 -7.43 7.53
N ILE A 123 1.43 -6.63 8.31
CA ILE A 123 2.84 -6.86 8.63
C ILE A 123 3.00 -7.22 10.09
N ASN A 124 3.98 -8.08 10.39
CA ASN A 124 4.36 -8.44 11.75
C ASN A 124 5.85 -8.13 11.95
N ILE A 125 6.14 -7.27 12.92
CA ILE A 125 7.51 -6.87 13.32
C ILE A 125 7.54 -6.93 14.84
N ASP A 126 8.54 -7.62 15.41
CA ASP A 126 8.67 -7.81 16.86
C ASP A 126 7.39 -8.29 17.56
N ASN A 127 6.69 -9.25 16.92
CA ASN A 127 5.40 -9.80 17.35
C ASN A 127 4.27 -8.78 17.48
N GLN A 128 4.39 -7.60 16.84
CA GLN A 128 3.33 -6.62 16.73
C GLN A 128 2.79 -6.62 15.30
N GLU A 129 1.46 -6.69 15.17
CA GLU A 129 0.76 -6.70 13.89
C GLU A 129 0.25 -5.31 13.53
N TYR A 130 0.39 -4.95 12.25
CA TYR A 130 -0.09 -3.69 11.70
C TYR A 130 -0.90 -3.99 10.45
N LEU A 131 -2.20 -3.69 10.51
CA LEU A 131 -3.09 -3.73 9.36
C LEU A 131 -2.93 -2.44 8.55
N ILE A 132 -2.62 -2.58 7.27
CA ILE A 132 -2.41 -1.46 6.35
C ILE A 132 -3.34 -1.63 5.15
N GLU A 133 -4.14 -0.61 4.90
CA GLU A 133 -4.99 -0.52 3.73
C GLU A 133 -4.47 0.55 2.78
N THR A 134 -4.40 0.24 1.48
CA THR A 134 -4.00 1.21 0.46
C THR A 134 -5.15 1.55 -0.47
N LYS A 135 -5.35 2.84 -0.76
CA LYS A 135 -6.37 3.28 -1.73
C LYS A 135 -5.88 4.43 -2.59
N VAL A 136 -6.45 4.56 -3.79
CA VAL A 136 -6.34 5.78 -4.59
C VAL A 136 -7.57 6.65 -4.30
N TYR A 137 -7.34 7.92 -3.96
CA TYR A 137 -8.38 8.87 -3.67
C TYR A 137 -9.26 9.10 -4.90
N SER A 138 -10.55 8.82 -4.75
CA SER A 138 -11.56 8.91 -5.82
C SER A 138 -12.84 9.63 -5.38
N GLY A 139 -12.75 10.42 -4.31
CA GLY A 139 -13.84 11.23 -3.76
C GLY A 139 -14.00 11.08 -2.25
N VAL A 140 -14.68 12.06 -1.65
CA VAL A 140 -14.84 12.18 -0.19
C VAL A 140 -15.63 11.01 0.39
N SER A 141 -16.77 10.63 -0.22
CA SER A 141 -17.58 9.50 0.27
C SER A 141 -16.75 8.22 0.38
N ARG A 142 -16.08 7.83 -0.72
CA ARG A 142 -15.25 6.61 -0.75
C ARG A 142 -14.08 6.65 0.25
N PHE A 143 -13.53 7.84 0.50
CA PHE A 143 -12.50 8.02 1.49
C PHE A 143 -13.02 7.74 2.91
N GLU A 144 -14.17 8.31 3.28
CA GLU A 144 -14.82 8.08 4.58
C GLU A 144 -15.32 6.64 4.73
N ASP A 145 -15.99 6.10 3.70
CA ASP A 145 -16.48 4.73 3.68
C ASP A 145 -15.34 3.73 3.84
N GLY A 146 -14.18 3.99 3.21
CA GLY A 146 -12.99 3.17 3.35
C GLY A 146 -12.43 3.14 4.77
N LYS A 147 -12.47 4.26 5.51
CA LYS A 147 -12.07 4.29 6.93
C LYS A 147 -13.01 3.46 7.80
N GLN A 148 -14.31 3.55 7.56
CA GLN A 148 -15.32 2.76 8.28
C GLN A 148 -15.12 1.25 8.03
N GLN A 149 -14.88 0.86 6.77
CA GLN A 149 -14.59 -0.53 6.42
C GLN A 149 -13.30 -1.04 7.08
N LEU A 150 -12.24 -0.22 7.05
CA LEU A 150 -10.97 -0.57 7.69
C LEU A 150 -11.12 -0.74 9.20
N ALA A 151 -11.86 0.14 9.87
CA ALA A 151 -12.12 0.03 11.31
C ALA A 151 -12.88 -1.25 11.64
N TYR A 152 -13.92 -1.58 10.86
CA TYR A 152 -14.66 -2.84 11.06
C TYR A 152 -13.77 -4.07 10.87
N TYR A 153 -12.89 -4.06 9.87
CA TYR A 153 -11.97 -5.16 9.61
C TYR A 153 -10.90 -5.29 10.69
N ALA A 154 -10.31 -4.18 11.15
CA ALA A 154 -9.37 -4.20 12.27
C ALA A 154 -10.00 -4.79 13.54
N GLU A 155 -11.27 -4.44 13.82
CA GLU A 155 -12.01 -4.96 14.95
C GLU A 155 -12.25 -6.48 14.86
N SER A 156 -12.56 -7.01 13.67
CA SER A 156 -12.73 -8.46 13.47
C SER A 156 -11.43 -9.25 13.65
N LEU A 157 -10.29 -8.61 13.37
CA LEU A 157 -8.95 -9.13 13.63
C LEU A 157 -8.46 -8.90 15.08
N GLN A 158 -9.28 -8.30 15.95
CA GLN A 158 -8.92 -7.94 17.33
C GLN A 158 -7.69 -7.01 17.43
N LEU A 159 -7.46 -6.20 16.40
CA LEU A 159 -6.44 -5.17 16.41
C LEU A 159 -7.00 -3.89 17.03
N GLU A 160 -6.15 -3.07 17.64
CA GLU A 160 -6.55 -1.77 18.20
C GLU A 160 -6.24 -0.60 17.24
N LYS A 161 -5.45 -0.86 16.20
CA LYS A 161 -4.90 0.16 15.31
C LYS A 161 -4.89 -0.33 13.86
N ALA A 162 -5.17 0.58 12.93
CA ALA A 162 -4.98 0.32 11.51
C ALA A 162 -4.49 1.58 10.78
N ILE A 163 -3.79 1.36 9.68
CA ILE A 163 -3.20 2.41 8.85
C ILE A 163 -3.99 2.52 7.55
N TYR A 164 -4.43 3.74 7.23
CA TYR A 164 -5.11 4.04 5.98
C TYR A 164 -4.22 4.90 5.09
N LEU A 165 -3.58 4.29 4.10
CA LEU A 165 -2.64 4.95 3.19
C LEU A 165 -3.35 5.29 1.88
N VAL A 166 -3.52 6.58 1.60
CA VAL A 166 -4.32 7.04 0.47
C VAL A 166 -3.45 7.84 -0.51
N TYR A 167 -3.30 7.33 -1.73
CA TYR A 167 -2.66 8.05 -2.82
C TYR A 167 -3.57 9.13 -3.38
N MET A 168 -3.03 10.32 -3.55
CA MET A 168 -3.80 11.47 -4.02
C MET A 168 -3.04 12.22 -5.11
N ALA A 169 -3.66 12.43 -6.25
CA ALA A 169 -3.10 13.30 -7.27
C ALA A 169 -3.05 14.74 -6.73
N LYS A 170 -1.93 15.45 -6.93
CA LYS A 170 -1.76 16.84 -6.44
C LYS A 170 -2.84 17.81 -6.91
N ARG A 171 -3.42 17.56 -8.09
CA ARG A 171 -4.52 18.36 -8.65
C ARG A 171 -5.88 18.08 -8.02
N ALA A 172 -6.01 17.02 -7.21
CA ALA A 172 -7.29 16.61 -6.65
C ALA A 172 -7.82 17.67 -5.68
N ARG A 173 -9.08 18.08 -5.87
CA ARG A 173 -9.77 18.94 -4.91
C ARG A 173 -10.24 18.09 -3.73
N LYS A 174 -9.98 18.57 -2.52
CA LYS A 174 -10.36 17.90 -1.27
C LYS A 174 -10.89 18.90 -0.24
N PRO A 175 -11.86 18.51 0.60
CA PRO A 175 -12.23 19.27 1.78
C PRO A 175 -11.14 19.15 2.87
N GLU A 176 -11.24 19.95 3.92
CA GLU A 176 -10.32 19.92 5.06
C GLU A 176 -10.36 18.59 5.83
N THR A 177 -11.48 17.87 5.78
CA THR A 177 -11.65 16.55 6.42
C THR A 177 -10.76 15.48 5.79
N VAL A 178 -10.30 15.66 4.55
CA VAL A 178 -9.39 14.74 3.88
C VAL A 178 -7.95 15.23 4.10
N LYS A 179 -7.32 14.72 5.14
CA LYS A 179 -5.96 15.09 5.57
C LYS A 179 -5.25 13.91 6.25
N ASP A 180 -3.95 14.06 6.47
CA ASP A 180 -3.24 13.22 7.44
C ASP A 180 -3.89 13.45 8.81
N ASP A 181 -4.36 12.39 9.47
CA ASP A 181 -5.02 12.50 10.76
C ASP A 181 -4.95 11.19 11.56
N LYS A 182 -5.24 11.29 12.85
CA LYS A 182 -5.52 10.16 13.74
C LYS A 182 -6.89 10.33 14.34
N GLU A 183 -7.76 9.37 14.10
CA GLU A 183 -9.11 9.38 14.65
C GLU A 183 -9.47 8.01 15.23
N LYS A 184 -10.45 8.01 16.14
CA LYS A 184 -11.03 6.78 16.64
C LYS A 184 -12.37 6.53 15.97
N ILE A 185 -12.48 5.38 15.33
CA ILE A 185 -13.75 4.85 14.80
C ILE A 185 -14.04 3.59 15.61
N ASN A 186 -15.14 3.59 16.35
CA ASN A 186 -15.44 2.59 17.39
C ASN A 186 -14.29 2.53 18.43
N LYS A 187 -13.62 1.37 18.52
CA LYS A 187 -12.47 1.13 19.39
C LYS A 187 -11.12 1.18 18.65
N ILE A 188 -11.14 1.40 17.34
CA ILE A 188 -9.97 1.33 16.48
C ILE A 188 -9.41 2.73 16.27
N GLU A 189 -8.11 2.90 16.53
CA GLU A 189 -7.36 4.08 16.10
C GLU A 189 -6.97 3.91 14.63
N ILE A 190 -7.55 4.75 13.77
CA ILE A 190 -7.18 4.83 12.36
C ILE A 190 -6.18 5.96 12.19
N THR A 191 -4.98 5.63 11.70
CA THR A 191 -4.01 6.64 11.28
C THR A 191 -4.04 6.75 9.76
N THR A 192 -4.48 7.91 9.27
CA THR A 192 -4.55 8.21 7.84
C THR A 192 -3.25 8.86 7.38
N HIS A 193 -2.71 8.37 6.26
CA HIS A 193 -1.57 8.95 5.57
C HIS A 193 -1.90 9.26 4.10
N LEU A 194 -1.81 10.52 3.71
CA LEU A 194 -1.94 10.95 2.32
C LEU A 194 -0.59 10.90 1.61
N ILE A 195 -0.54 10.21 0.46
CA ILE A 195 0.64 10.12 -0.40
C ILE A 195 0.35 10.90 -1.68
N GLU A 196 0.88 12.12 -1.76
CA GLU A 196 0.70 12.94 -2.95
C GLU A 196 1.57 12.48 -4.11
N TYR A 197 0.99 12.42 -5.30
CA TYR A 197 1.73 12.13 -6.53
C TYR A 197 1.37 13.11 -7.65
N ASP A 198 2.32 13.28 -8.57
CA ASP A 198 2.14 14.11 -9.77
C ASP A 198 1.93 13.18 -10.97
N GLU A 199 0.79 13.34 -11.64
CA GLU A 199 0.46 12.59 -12.85
C GLU A 199 1.20 13.13 -14.09
N THR A 200 1.76 14.34 -13.99
CA THR A 200 2.30 15.13 -15.12
C THR A 200 3.80 15.38 -15.03
N LYS A 201 4.38 15.39 -13.83
CA LYS A 201 5.84 15.38 -13.64
C LYS A 201 6.33 13.96 -13.42
N TRP A 202 6.86 13.39 -14.50
CA TRP A 202 7.83 12.31 -14.44
C TRP A 202 9.22 12.90 -14.68
#